data_AF-A0A7V4YYG9-F1
#
_entry.id   AF-A0A7V4YYG9-F1
#
_cell.length_a   1.000
_cell.length_b   1.000
_cell.length_c   1.000
_cell.angle_alpha   90.00
_cell.angle_beta   90.00
_cell.angle_gamma   90.00
#
_symmetry.space_group_name_H-M   'P 1'
#
loop_
_entity.id
_entity.type
_entity.pdbx_description
1 polymer ?
#
loop_
_entity_poly.entity_id
_entity_poly.type
_entity_poly.pdbx_seq_one_letter_code
_entity_poly.pdbx_strand_id
1 'polypeptide(L)'
;MKQEQFAQLIEQAYKDALAAADVIKENAAADREAARQELESAKKANEVAQAEGKKLAEEYFEKHKAELVEKSRREWLADLVRKHLEAGKSKAEIIEWLELDEDFVEHIRVELILKNPPSTDARLEYAEYPRGGTVTYVRGKTRLVFDWEFGGGDTVSFIFVPREEHWESRTGLPLSERPSVLDFVGQQVVRDKARGCKYRIRADVLEVYRG
;
A
#
# COMPACT_ATOMS: atom_id res chain seq x y z
N MET A 1 72.05 -32.31 -39.44
CA MET A 1 72.50 -31.35 -38.40
C MET A 1 73.46 -32.08 -37.49
N LYS A 2 74.67 -31.56 -37.23
CA LYS A 2 75.61 -32.23 -36.31
C LYS A 2 75.13 -32.03 -34.87
N GLN A 3 75.30 -33.02 -34.00
CA GLN A 3 74.80 -33.03 -32.62
C GLN A 3 75.23 -31.78 -31.81
N GLU A 4 76.43 -31.27 -32.07
CA GLU A 4 76.96 -30.04 -31.45
C GLU A 4 76.20 -28.76 -31.85
N GLN A 5 75.78 -28.66 -33.11
CA GLN A 5 75.00 -27.51 -33.59
C GLN A 5 73.61 -27.47 -32.96
N PHE A 6 73.02 -28.65 -32.74
CA PHE A 6 71.74 -28.77 -32.04
C PHE A 6 71.89 -28.38 -30.56
N ALA A 7 72.95 -28.83 -29.89
CA ALA A 7 73.23 -28.46 -28.50
C ALA A 7 73.42 -26.93 -28.32
N GLN A 8 74.17 -26.29 -29.22
CA GLN A 8 74.35 -24.83 -29.22
C GLN A 8 73.05 -24.07 -29.47
N LEU A 9 72.20 -24.55 -30.38
CA LEU A 9 70.89 -23.96 -30.64
C LEU A 9 69.99 -24.03 -29.41
N ILE A 10 69.97 -25.17 -28.72
CA ILE A 10 69.19 -25.35 -27.50
C ILE A 10 69.72 -24.46 -26.37
N GLU A 11 71.04 -24.37 -26.19
CA GLU A 11 71.65 -23.48 -25.19
C GLU A 11 71.30 -22.00 -25.45
N GLN A 12 71.36 -21.57 -26.71
CA GLN A 12 70.97 -20.21 -27.09
C GLN A 12 69.48 -19.96 -26.82
N ALA A 13 68.62 -20.90 -27.21
CA ALA A 13 67.18 -20.79 -26.94
C ALA A 13 66.86 -20.72 -25.44
N TYR A 14 67.60 -21.46 -24.59
CA TYR A 14 67.45 -21.35 -23.13
C TYR A 14 67.91 -20.00 -22.58
N LYS A 15 69.02 -19.44 -23.10
CA LYS A 15 69.49 -18.10 -22.71
C LYS A 15 68.49 -17.02 -23.12
N ASP A 16 67.97 -17.10 -24.33
CA ASP A 16 66.98 -16.15 -24.84
C ASP A 16 65.66 -16.25 -24.05
N ALA A 17 65.24 -17.47 -23.68
CA ALA A 17 64.06 -17.69 -22.84
C ALA A 17 64.23 -17.15 -21.42
N LEU A 18 65.42 -17.28 -20.82
CA LEU A 18 65.72 -16.72 -19.51
C LEU A 18 65.73 -15.18 -19.55
N ALA A 19 66.38 -14.59 -20.55
CA ALA A 19 66.38 -13.14 -20.74
C ALA A 19 64.96 -12.60 -20.96
N ALA A 20 64.14 -13.30 -21.75
CA ALA A 20 62.73 -12.94 -21.93
C ALA A 20 61.92 -13.07 -20.62
N ALA A 21 62.18 -14.12 -19.82
CA ALA A 21 61.53 -14.30 -18.52
C ALA A 21 61.89 -13.18 -17.52
N ASP A 22 63.14 -12.73 -17.51
CA ASP A 22 63.59 -11.62 -16.67
C ASP A 22 62.90 -10.31 -17.07
N VAL A 23 62.82 -10.01 -18.38
CA VAL A 23 62.08 -8.82 -18.89
C VAL A 23 60.60 -8.89 -18.53
N ILE A 24 59.96 -10.06 -18.67
CA ILE A 24 58.55 -10.25 -18.27
C ILE A 24 58.38 -10.01 -16.77
N LYS A 25 59.31 -10.46 -15.94
CA LYS A 25 59.26 -10.27 -14.49
C LYS A 25 59.42 -8.81 -14.09
N GLU A 26 60.30 -8.07 -14.75
CA GLU A 26 60.48 -6.64 -14.53
C GLU A 26 59.24 -5.84 -14.95
N ASN A 27 58.70 -6.11 -16.13
CA ASN A 27 57.46 -5.47 -16.60
C ASN A 27 56.29 -5.80 -15.66
N ALA A 28 56.13 -7.05 -15.24
CA ALA A 28 55.09 -7.45 -14.30
C ALA A 28 55.25 -6.80 -12.91
N ALA A 29 56.49 -6.50 -12.49
CA ALA A 29 56.74 -5.75 -11.26
C ALA A 29 56.34 -4.28 -11.40
N ALA A 30 56.68 -3.65 -12.53
CA ALA A 30 56.27 -2.28 -12.84
C ALA A 30 54.74 -2.14 -12.94
N ASP A 31 54.07 -3.06 -13.64
CA ASP A 31 52.61 -3.08 -13.78
C ASP A 31 51.91 -3.25 -12.43
N ARG A 32 52.44 -4.11 -11.55
CA ARG A 32 51.90 -4.29 -10.19
C ARG A 32 52.03 -3.03 -9.36
N GLU A 33 53.14 -2.31 -9.49
CA GLU A 33 53.36 -1.08 -8.74
C GLU A 33 52.45 0.05 -9.27
N ALA A 34 52.30 0.18 -10.59
CA ALA A 34 51.35 1.10 -11.19
C ALA A 34 49.91 0.81 -10.74
N ALA A 35 49.48 -0.47 -10.78
CA ALA A 35 48.16 -0.89 -10.33
C ALA A 35 47.93 -0.62 -8.82
N ARG A 36 48.98 -0.73 -8.00
CA ARG A 36 48.89 -0.37 -6.56
C ARG A 36 48.66 1.12 -6.35
N GLN A 37 49.39 1.97 -7.09
CA GLN A 37 49.23 3.42 -7.01
C GLN A 37 47.84 3.86 -7.50
N GLU A 38 47.36 3.25 -8.58
CA GLU A 38 46.00 3.48 -9.07
C GLU A 38 44.96 3.04 -8.04
N LEU A 39 45.10 1.86 -7.45
CA LEU A 39 44.20 1.36 -6.42
C LEU A 39 44.18 2.28 -5.18
N GLU A 40 45.33 2.75 -4.73
CA GLU A 40 45.47 3.70 -3.62
C GLU A 40 44.74 5.02 -3.92
N SER A 41 44.92 5.58 -5.11
CA SER A 41 44.27 6.83 -5.50
C SER A 41 42.75 6.66 -5.66
N ALA A 42 42.30 5.54 -6.23
CA ALA A 42 40.89 5.19 -6.33
C ALA A 42 40.23 5.01 -4.95
N LYS A 43 40.93 4.38 -3.99
CA LYS A 43 40.45 4.25 -2.61
C LYS A 43 40.26 5.61 -1.95
N LYS A 44 41.25 6.50 -2.06
CA LYS A 44 41.16 7.87 -1.51
C LYS A 44 40.02 8.66 -2.14
N ALA A 45 39.85 8.57 -3.46
CA ALA A 45 38.74 9.22 -4.15
C ALA A 45 37.38 8.68 -3.68
N ASN A 46 37.27 7.36 -3.46
CA ASN A 46 36.06 6.74 -2.93
C ASN A 46 35.76 7.20 -1.50
N GLU A 47 36.77 7.27 -0.63
CA GLU A 47 36.62 7.78 0.74
C GLU A 47 36.09 9.22 0.77
N VAL A 48 36.63 10.09 -0.09
CA VAL A 48 36.15 11.48 -0.25
C VAL A 48 34.71 11.49 -0.73
N ALA A 49 34.38 10.73 -1.78
CA ALA A 49 33.03 10.66 -2.33
C ALA A 49 32.01 10.12 -1.30
N GLN A 50 32.40 9.14 -0.47
CA GLN A 50 31.57 8.62 0.61
C GLN A 50 31.34 9.67 1.70
N ALA A 51 32.38 10.40 2.10
CA ALA A 51 32.26 11.46 3.09
C ALA A 51 31.35 12.60 2.62
N GLU A 52 31.50 13.03 1.36
CA GLU A 52 30.63 14.03 0.74
C GLU A 52 29.20 13.54 0.60
N GLY A 53 29.01 12.29 0.15
CA GLY A 53 27.71 11.66 0.04
C GLY A 53 27.00 11.56 1.39
N LYS A 54 27.73 11.19 2.46
CA LYS A 54 27.19 11.14 3.82
C LYS A 54 26.76 12.53 4.30
N LYS A 55 27.59 13.55 4.09
CA LYS A 55 27.26 14.93 4.46
C LYS A 55 26.01 15.42 3.74
N LEU A 56 25.91 15.18 2.43
CA LEU A 56 24.74 15.56 1.64
C LEU A 56 23.47 14.84 2.13
N ALA A 57 23.58 13.56 2.47
CA ALA A 57 22.46 12.78 2.99
C ALA A 57 22.00 13.31 4.38
N GLU A 58 22.93 13.66 5.26
CA GLU A 58 22.64 14.27 6.56
C GLU A 58 21.94 15.63 6.40
N GLU A 59 22.47 16.49 5.52
CA GLU A 59 21.86 17.79 5.21
C GLU A 59 20.45 17.64 4.62
N TYR A 60 20.26 16.69 3.70
CA TYR A 60 18.95 16.38 3.14
C TYR A 60 17.99 15.88 4.21
N PHE A 61 18.43 14.96 5.07
CA PHE A 61 17.59 14.39 6.13
C PHE A 61 17.16 15.46 7.13
N GLU A 62 18.10 16.26 7.64
CA GLU A 62 17.76 17.32 8.60
C GLU A 62 16.85 18.39 7.98
N LYS A 63 17.06 18.72 6.69
CA LYS A 63 16.18 19.65 5.97
C LYS A 63 14.74 19.15 5.85
N HIS A 64 14.52 17.85 5.65
CA HIS A 64 13.19 17.27 5.42
C HIS A 64 12.63 16.51 6.63
N LYS A 65 13.33 16.55 7.77
CA LYS A 65 12.99 15.78 8.97
C LYS A 65 11.56 16.03 9.44
N ALA A 66 11.15 17.29 9.52
CA ALA A 66 9.80 17.65 9.96
C ALA A 66 8.72 17.10 9.01
N GLU A 67 8.94 17.20 7.71
CA GLU A 67 8.02 16.66 6.69
C GLU A 67 7.93 15.14 6.77
N LEU A 68 9.06 14.45 6.93
CA LEU A 68 9.10 12.99 7.10
C LEU A 68 8.39 12.53 8.37
N VAL A 69 8.56 13.26 9.48
CA VAL A 69 7.88 12.99 10.74
C VAL A 69 6.37 13.18 10.59
N GLU A 70 5.93 14.30 10.00
CA GLU A 70 4.50 14.55 9.77
C GLU A 70 3.89 13.53 8.81
N LYS A 71 4.60 13.14 7.74
CA LYS A 71 4.15 12.08 6.84
C LYS A 71 4.01 10.74 7.57
N SER A 72 5.02 10.35 8.36
CA SER A 72 4.99 9.11 9.14
C SER A 72 3.85 9.11 10.16
N ARG A 73 3.64 10.25 10.83
CA ARG A 73 2.52 10.45 11.76
C ARG A 73 1.18 10.29 11.05
N ARG A 74 1.02 10.90 9.88
CA ARG A 74 -0.22 10.86 9.10
C ARG A 74 -0.52 9.45 8.58
N GLU A 75 0.50 8.73 8.13
CA GLU A 75 0.39 7.31 7.74
C GLU A 75 -0.01 6.43 8.92
N TRP A 76 0.61 6.63 10.09
CA TRP A 76 0.26 5.89 11.30
C TRP A 76 -1.18 6.16 11.77
N LEU A 77 -1.63 7.42 11.71
CA LEU A 77 -3.02 7.79 12.01
C LEU A 77 -3.98 7.15 11.01
N ALA A 78 -3.65 7.14 9.71
CA ALA A 78 -4.46 6.46 8.71
C ALA A 78 -4.60 4.96 9.00
N ASP A 79 -3.52 4.28 9.39
CA ASP A 79 -3.55 2.87 9.78
C ASP A 79 -4.39 2.62 11.03
N LEU A 80 -4.32 3.51 12.02
CA LEU A 80 -5.13 3.42 13.23
C LEU A 80 -6.62 3.58 12.90
N VAL A 81 -6.97 4.55 12.05
CA VAL A 81 -8.34 4.75 11.54
C VAL A 81 -8.82 3.49 10.81
N ARG A 82 -8.02 2.91 9.91
CA ARG A 82 -8.39 1.67 9.19
C ARG A 82 -8.71 0.54 10.16
N LYS A 83 -7.83 0.29 11.14
CA LYS A 83 -8.05 -0.75 12.15
C LYS A 83 -9.33 -0.53 12.95
N HIS A 84 -9.64 0.72 13.30
CA HIS A 84 -10.87 1.03 14.02
C HIS A 84 -12.12 0.84 13.15
N LEU A 85 -12.08 1.27 11.88
CA LEU A 85 -13.17 1.04 10.92
C LEU A 85 -13.39 -0.46 10.66
N GLU A 86 -12.32 -1.25 10.53
CA GLU A 86 -12.38 -2.70 10.36
C GLU A 86 -12.91 -3.41 11.62
N ALA A 87 -12.60 -2.88 12.81
CA ALA A 87 -13.17 -3.32 14.07
C ALA A 87 -14.62 -2.84 14.29
N GLY A 88 -15.20 -2.13 13.30
CA GLY A 88 -16.57 -1.64 13.31
C GLY A 88 -16.77 -0.23 13.88
N LYS A 89 -15.80 0.35 14.58
CA LYS A 89 -16.01 1.66 15.23
C LYS A 89 -16.60 2.70 14.28
N SER A 90 -17.62 3.41 14.75
CA SER A 90 -18.28 4.42 13.94
C SER A 90 -17.34 5.60 13.70
N LYS A 91 -17.58 6.32 12.59
CA LYS A 91 -16.82 7.52 12.26
C LYS A 91 -16.78 8.53 13.41
N ALA A 92 -17.91 8.74 14.09
CA ALA A 92 -18.03 9.68 15.20
C ALA A 92 -17.12 9.27 16.39
N GLU A 93 -17.10 7.98 16.75
CA GLU A 93 -16.24 7.48 17.82
C GLU A 93 -14.75 7.62 17.47
N ILE A 94 -14.38 7.38 16.21
CA ILE A 94 -13.00 7.52 15.74
C ILE A 94 -12.55 8.98 15.79
N ILE A 95 -13.40 9.90 15.31
CA ILE A 95 -13.15 11.34 15.37
C ILE A 95 -12.95 11.80 16.81
N GLU A 96 -13.82 11.35 17.72
CA GLU A 96 -13.74 11.72 19.13
C GLU A 96 -12.50 11.15 19.82
N TRP A 97 -12.21 9.86 19.61
CA TRP A 97 -11.08 9.20 20.29
C TRP A 97 -9.71 9.65 19.81
N LEU A 98 -9.59 9.95 18.52
CA LEU A 98 -8.32 10.28 17.89
C LEU A 98 -8.16 11.77 17.63
N GLU A 99 -9.17 12.57 17.98
CA GLU A 99 -9.24 14.02 17.74
C GLU A 99 -8.93 14.36 16.26
N LEU A 100 -9.51 13.60 15.35
CA LEU A 100 -9.25 13.70 13.91
C LEU A 100 -10.31 14.53 13.19
N ASP A 101 -9.89 15.12 12.07
CA ASP A 101 -10.80 15.79 11.15
C ASP A 101 -11.74 14.79 10.45
N GLU A 102 -13.00 15.20 10.23
CA GLU A 102 -14.02 14.34 9.61
C GLU A 102 -13.65 13.95 8.17
N ASP A 103 -13.10 14.88 7.39
CA ASP A 103 -12.73 14.62 6.00
C ASP A 103 -11.58 13.62 5.93
N PHE A 104 -10.66 13.66 6.91
CA PHE A 104 -9.58 12.68 7.00
C PHE A 104 -10.12 11.26 7.23
N VAL A 105 -11.04 11.08 8.18
CA VAL A 105 -11.62 9.75 8.47
C VAL A 105 -12.47 9.26 7.30
N GLU A 106 -13.24 10.14 6.66
CA GLU A 106 -14.06 9.79 5.49
C GLU A 106 -13.18 9.40 4.29
N HIS A 107 -12.07 10.11 4.06
CA HIS A 107 -11.12 9.76 3.01
C HIS A 107 -10.58 8.34 3.17
N ILE A 108 -10.14 7.98 4.38
CA ILE A 108 -9.64 6.63 4.68
C ILE A 108 -10.74 5.56 4.53
N ARG A 109 -11.96 5.87 4.93
CA ARG A 109 -13.11 4.98 4.74
C ARG A 109 -13.36 4.72 3.25
N VAL A 110 -13.34 5.75 2.41
CA VAL A 110 -13.48 5.62 0.96
C VAL A 110 -12.34 4.78 0.37
N GLU A 111 -11.09 5.00 0.79
CA GLU A 111 -9.96 4.16 0.36
C GLU A 111 -10.17 2.68 0.68
N LEU A 112 -10.68 2.38 1.88
CA LEU A 112 -10.94 1.01 2.32
C LEU A 112 -12.01 0.33 1.44
N ILE A 113 -13.05 1.08 1.06
CA ILE A 113 -14.09 0.61 0.14
C ILE A 113 -13.51 0.36 -1.25
N LEU A 114 -12.66 1.25 -1.76
CA LEU A 114 -12.03 1.07 -3.08
C LEU A 114 -11.09 -0.15 -3.11
N LYS A 115 -10.41 -0.45 -2.00
CA LYS A 115 -9.57 -1.65 -1.87
C LYS A 115 -10.41 -2.93 -1.76
N ASN A 116 -11.59 -2.84 -1.16
CA ASN A 116 -12.54 -3.95 -1.01
C ASN A 116 -13.87 -3.62 -1.71
N PRO A 117 -13.83 -3.49 -3.07
CA PRO A 117 -15.01 -3.07 -3.81
C PRO A 117 -16.14 -4.07 -3.56
N PRO A 118 -17.39 -3.59 -3.48
CA PRO A 118 -18.51 -4.51 -3.44
C PRO A 118 -18.47 -5.40 -4.68
N SER A 119 -18.61 -6.70 -4.44
CA SER A 119 -18.47 -7.72 -5.48
C SER A 119 -19.39 -7.44 -6.67
N THR A 120 -18.87 -7.57 -7.89
CA THR A 120 -19.58 -7.24 -9.14
C THR A 120 -20.77 -8.15 -9.46
N ASP A 121 -20.92 -9.25 -8.71
CA ASP A 121 -22.07 -10.17 -8.77
C ASP A 121 -23.19 -9.82 -7.78
N ALA A 122 -23.04 -8.75 -6.99
CA ALA A 122 -24.06 -8.30 -6.05
C ALA A 122 -25.22 -7.59 -6.76
N ARG A 123 -26.45 -7.83 -6.29
CA ARG A 123 -27.65 -7.11 -6.73
C ARG A 123 -28.63 -6.89 -5.59
N LEU A 124 -29.57 -5.97 -5.79
CA LEU A 124 -30.70 -5.75 -4.89
C LEU A 124 -32.01 -6.23 -5.51
N GLU A 125 -32.86 -6.79 -4.66
CA GLU A 125 -34.25 -7.13 -4.95
C GLU A 125 -35.14 -6.39 -3.95
N TYR A 126 -36.31 -5.93 -4.39
CA TYR A 126 -37.19 -5.07 -3.58
C TYR A 126 -38.57 -5.71 -3.43
N ALA A 127 -39.13 -5.65 -2.22
CA ALA A 127 -40.56 -5.87 -2.00
C ALA A 127 -41.16 -4.62 -1.33
N GLU A 128 -42.33 -4.19 -1.79
CA GLU A 128 -42.97 -2.96 -1.34
C GLU A 128 -44.33 -3.26 -0.70
N TYR A 129 -44.61 -2.57 0.41
CA TYR A 129 -45.86 -2.53 1.14
C TYR A 129 -46.26 -1.05 1.34
N PRO A 130 -47.52 -0.72 1.71
CA PRO A 130 -48.00 0.67 1.71
C PRO A 130 -47.19 1.68 2.54
N ARG A 131 -46.44 1.23 3.55
CA ARG A 131 -45.64 2.10 4.43
C ARG A 131 -44.19 1.65 4.62
N GLY A 132 -43.73 0.71 3.81
CA GLY A 132 -42.40 0.14 3.95
C GLY A 132 -42.19 -1.03 3.02
N GLY A 133 -41.23 -1.88 3.32
CA GLY A 133 -40.90 -2.99 2.46
C GLY A 133 -39.65 -3.71 2.88
N THR A 134 -39.08 -4.47 1.97
CA THR A 134 -37.77 -5.10 2.17
C THR A 134 -36.84 -4.78 1.02
N VAL A 135 -35.56 -4.60 1.36
CA VAL A 135 -34.42 -4.57 0.45
C VAL A 135 -33.64 -5.85 0.68
N THR A 136 -33.56 -6.69 -0.34
CA THR A 136 -32.82 -7.95 -0.29
C THR A 136 -31.51 -7.82 -1.06
N TYR A 137 -30.40 -7.89 -0.33
CA TYR A 137 -29.06 -8.01 -0.91
C TYR A 137 -28.78 -9.46 -1.31
N VAL A 138 -28.34 -9.67 -2.54
CA VAL A 138 -28.01 -10.99 -3.10
C VAL A 138 -26.60 -10.98 -3.65
N ARG A 139 -25.75 -11.90 -3.17
CA ARG A 139 -24.38 -12.14 -3.69
C ARG A 139 -24.08 -13.64 -3.64
N GLY A 140 -23.92 -14.28 -4.80
CA GLY A 140 -23.79 -15.74 -4.88
C GLY A 140 -24.93 -16.48 -4.17
N LYS A 141 -24.60 -17.21 -3.09
CA LYS A 141 -25.58 -17.90 -2.22
C LYS A 141 -26.05 -17.06 -1.03
N THR A 142 -25.40 -15.94 -0.76
CA THR A 142 -25.73 -15.05 0.36
C THR A 142 -26.95 -14.21 0.01
N ARG A 143 -27.93 -14.20 0.92
CA ARG A 143 -29.15 -13.41 0.79
C ARG A 143 -29.45 -12.74 2.14
N LEU A 144 -29.37 -11.41 2.17
CA LEU A 144 -29.64 -10.61 3.36
C LEU A 144 -30.89 -9.76 3.13
N VAL A 145 -31.83 -9.79 4.07
CA VAL A 145 -33.08 -9.05 3.97
C VAL A 145 -33.07 -7.94 5.01
N PHE A 146 -33.30 -6.71 4.55
CA PHE A 146 -33.39 -5.52 5.39
C PHE A 146 -34.78 -4.93 5.25
N ASP A 147 -35.48 -4.72 6.36
CA ASP A 147 -36.74 -3.99 6.36
C ASP A 147 -36.48 -2.51 6.12
N TRP A 148 -37.42 -1.83 5.46
CA TRP A 148 -37.35 -0.38 5.29
C TRP A 148 -38.71 0.28 5.54
N GLU A 149 -38.68 1.53 5.94
CA GLU A 149 -39.86 2.38 6.11
C GLU A 149 -39.61 3.80 5.58
N PHE A 150 -40.69 4.53 5.30
CA PHE A 150 -40.57 5.94 4.93
C PHE A 150 -40.13 6.79 6.12
N GLY A 151 -39.18 7.69 5.86
CA GLY A 151 -38.77 8.69 6.83
C GLY A 151 -39.67 9.93 6.82
N GLY A 152 -39.48 10.79 7.83
CA GLY A 152 -40.08 12.12 7.90
C GLY A 152 -39.06 13.22 7.59
N GLY A 153 -39.56 14.42 7.27
CA GLY A 153 -38.71 15.59 6.99
C GLY A 153 -37.86 15.41 5.72
N ASP A 154 -36.55 15.59 5.85
CA ASP A 154 -35.59 15.42 4.75
C ASP A 154 -35.23 13.97 4.48
N THR A 155 -35.54 13.05 5.40
CA THR A 155 -35.33 11.63 5.22
C THR A 155 -36.39 11.05 4.28
N VAL A 156 -35.94 10.35 3.24
CA VAL A 156 -36.79 9.62 2.30
C VAL A 156 -37.15 8.25 2.88
N SER A 157 -36.16 7.50 3.35
CA SER A 157 -36.37 6.17 3.92
C SER A 157 -35.31 5.79 4.93
N PHE A 158 -35.71 4.96 5.89
CA PHE A 158 -34.83 4.24 6.79
C PHE A 158 -34.79 2.77 6.38
N ILE A 159 -33.60 2.23 6.16
CA ILE A 159 -33.38 0.79 5.94
C ILE A 159 -32.74 0.26 7.23
N PHE A 160 -33.44 -0.63 7.92
CA PHE A 160 -33.00 -1.20 9.18
C PHE A 160 -31.93 -2.26 8.94
N VAL A 161 -30.76 -2.05 9.52
CA VAL A 161 -29.59 -2.91 9.35
C VAL A 161 -29.11 -3.41 10.72
N PRO A 162 -28.55 -4.62 10.81
CA PRO A 162 -27.98 -5.08 12.07
C PRO A 162 -26.87 -4.14 12.56
N ARG A 163 -26.88 -3.90 13.87
CA ARG A 163 -25.71 -3.36 14.59
C ARG A 163 -24.55 -4.33 14.45
N GLU A 164 -23.35 -3.82 14.67
CA GLU A 164 -22.10 -4.56 14.47
C GLU A 164 -21.97 -5.77 15.37
N GLU A 165 -22.32 -5.60 16.64
CA GLU A 165 -22.44 -6.66 17.66
C GLU A 165 -23.41 -7.79 17.26
N HIS A 166 -24.26 -7.55 16.26
CA HIS A 166 -25.23 -8.52 15.76
C HIS A 166 -25.03 -8.84 14.27
N TRP A 167 -24.00 -8.28 13.63
CA TRP A 167 -23.84 -8.39 12.18
C TRP A 167 -23.59 -9.83 11.76
N GLU A 168 -22.56 -10.46 12.32
CA GLU A 168 -22.15 -11.81 11.94
C GLU A 168 -23.22 -12.84 12.28
N SER A 169 -23.88 -12.70 13.45
CA SER A 169 -24.93 -13.61 13.88
C SER A 169 -26.22 -13.49 13.06
N ARG A 170 -26.53 -12.29 12.53
CA ARG A 170 -27.74 -12.04 11.72
C ARG A 170 -27.53 -12.27 10.23
N THR A 171 -26.32 -12.06 9.72
CA THR A 171 -26.03 -12.09 8.27
C THR A 171 -25.18 -13.28 7.84
N GLY A 172 -24.42 -13.89 8.77
CA GLY A 172 -23.43 -14.91 8.45
C GLY A 172 -22.21 -14.37 7.68
N LEU A 173 -22.09 -13.04 7.51
CA LEU A 173 -20.93 -12.41 6.90
C LEU A 173 -19.97 -11.87 7.96
N PRO A 174 -18.66 -11.86 7.69
CA PRO A 174 -17.69 -11.22 8.57
C PRO A 174 -18.02 -9.75 8.83
N LEU A 175 -17.76 -9.26 10.04
CA LEU A 175 -17.96 -7.85 10.39
C LEU A 175 -17.17 -6.91 9.46
N SER A 176 -15.98 -7.32 9.04
CA SER A 176 -15.14 -6.57 8.09
C SER A 176 -15.81 -6.31 6.74
N GLU A 177 -16.81 -7.11 6.35
CA GLU A 177 -17.56 -6.92 5.11
C GLU A 177 -18.76 -5.98 5.27
N ARG A 178 -19.19 -5.68 6.51
CA ARG A 178 -20.35 -4.82 6.79
C ARG A 178 -20.27 -3.48 6.07
N PRO A 179 -19.16 -2.72 6.12
CA PRO A 179 -19.09 -1.42 5.46
C PRO A 179 -19.30 -1.54 3.95
N SER A 180 -18.66 -2.50 3.28
CA SER A 180 -18.76 -2.69 1.83
C SER A 180 -20.18 -3.11 1.40
N VAL A 181 -20.82 -4.01 2.15
CA VAL A 181 -22.20 -4.45 1.86
C VAL A 181 -23.20 -3.31 2.04
N LEU A 182 -23.14 -2.58 3.17
CA LEU A 182 -24.08 -1.50 3.43
C LEU A 182 -23.87 -0.31 2.49
N ASP A 183 -22.63 -0.05 2.09
CA ASP A 183 -22.33 0.99 1.10
C ASP A 183 -22.92 0.63 -0.26
N PHE A 184 -22.75 -0.60 -0.73
CA PHE A 184 -23.41 -1.09 -1.94
C PHE A 184 -24.93 -0.95 -1.87
N VAL A 185 -25.54 -1.34 -0.75
CA VAL A 185 -26.99 -1.22 -0.56
C VAL A 185 -27.42 0.24 -0.69
N GLY A 186 -26.72 1.16 -0.03
CA GLY A 186 -27.02 2.60 -0.07
C GLY A 186 -26.89 3.19 -1.47
N GLN A 187 -25.77 2.95 -2.15
CA GLN A 187 -25.53 3.43 -3.51
C GLN A 187 -26.60 2.90 -4.48
N GLN A 188 -26.87 1.59 -4.42
CA GLN A 188 -27.80 0.94 -5.33
C GLN A 188 -29.26 1.37 -5.07
N VAL A 189 -29.67 1.55 -3.82
CA VAL A 189 -30.99 2.12 -3.48
C VAL A 189 -31.14 3.55 -4.01
N VAL A 190 -30.15 4.41 -3.79
CA VAL A 190 -30.18 5.77 -4.33
C VAL A 190 -30.27 5.76 -5.85
N ARG A 191 -29.50 4.90 -6.52
CA ARG A 191 -29.54 4.76 -7.98
C ARG A 191 -30.91 4.31 -8.49
N ASP A 192 -31.50 3.31 -7.85
CA ASP A 192 -32.67 2.62 -8.38
C ASP A 192 -34.00 3.27 -7.96
N LYS A 193 -34.07 3.82 -6.75
CA LYS A 193 -35.35 4.23 -6.11
C LYS A 193 -35.38 5.69 -5.64
N ALA A 194 -34.22 6.34 -5.45
CA ALA A 194 -34.14 7.68 -4.86
C ALA A 194 -33.09 8.57 -5.57
N ARG A 195 -33.15 8.63 -6.91
CA ARG A 195 -32.15 9.34 -7.72
C ARG A 195 -32.07 10.82 -7.31
N GLY A 196 -30.86 11.30 -7.05
CA GLY A 196 -30.61 12.67 -6.56
C GLY A 196 -30.62 12.81 -5.03
N CYS A 197 -30.95 11.74 -4.30
CA CYS A 197 -30.77 11.70 -2.85
C CYS A 197 -29.33 11.28 -2.48
N LYS A 198 -29.00 11.43 -1.20
CA LYS A 198 -27.78 10.93 -0.57
C LYS A 198 -28.14 9.86 0.45
N TYR A 199 -27.16 9.10 0.91
CA TYR A 199 -27.34 8.16 2.02
C TYR A 199 -26.25 8.31 3.07
N ARG A 200 -26.56 7.92 4.31
CA ARG A 200 -25.59 7.78 5.40
C ARG A 200 -25.88 6.52 6.20
N ILE A 201 -24.82 5.86 6.65
CA ILE A 201 -24.90 4.65 7.45
C ILE A 201 -24.73 5.05 8.92
N ARG A 202 -25.68 4.68 9.77
CA ARG A 202 -25.63 4.81 11.23
C ARG A 202 -25.47 3.42 11.87
N ALA A 203 -25.55 3.34 13.20
CA ALA A 203 -25.34 2.10 13.94
C ALA A 203 -26.29 0.97 13.52
N ASP A 204 -27.59 1.26 13.38
CA ASP A 204 -28.67 0.30 13.10
C ASP A 204 -29.55 0.69 11.92
N VAL A 205 -29.21 1.76 11.21
CA VAL A 205 -30.00 2.24 10.09
C VAL A 205 -29.14 2.81 8.98
N LEU A 206 -29.51 2.50 7.74
CA LEU A 206 -29.06 3.21 6.55
C LEU A 206 -30.16 4.20 6.17
N GLU A 207 -29.84 5.49 6.29
CA GLU A 207 -30.76 6.58 6.04
C GLU A 207 -30.54 7.13 4.63
N VAL A 208 -31.60 7.18 3.82
CA VAL A 208 -31.61 7.88 2.52
C VAL A 208 -32.32 9.22 2.71
N TYR A 209 -31.71 10.32 2.28
CA TYR A 209 -32.19 11.67 2.54
C TYR A 209 -31.99 12.60 1.34
N ARG A 210 -32.81 13.65 1.24
CA ARG A 210 -32.67 14.70 0.21
C ARG A 210 -31.47 15.57 0.57
N GLY A 211 -30.58 15.80 -0.41
CA GLY A 211 -29.29 16.43 -0.17
C GLY A 211 -28.98 17.58 -1.11
#